data_AF-A0A2C6CSY2-F1
#
_entry.id   AF-A0A2C6CSY2-F1
#
_cell.length_a   1.000
_cell.length_b   1.000
_cell.length_c   1.000
_cell.angle_alpha   90.00
_cell.angle_beta   90.00
_cell.angle_gamma   90.00
#
_symmetry.space_group_name_H-M   'P 1'
#
loop_
_entity.id
_entity.type
_entity.pdbx_description
1 polymer ?
#
loop_
_entity_poly.entity_id
_entity_poly.type
_entity_poly.pdbx_seq_one_letter_code
_entity_poly.pdbx_strand_id
1 'polypeptide(L)'
;MSTLIRHLNYLSPVDFDEYLRRGWRTTGQAVYNCNFLRIDSGDMISVLPLRLNLNDYVFSRSLRKLLRRNLSQFRVTYGPARRMDEETYKVNQAYRRIQPDKSLDNLNYHITGNYNRRVLNTWETRIYAGDELVAFSYFDLGQRSVYGKAGIYHPDYASYSLGIFTMALEIEFCLRLRMEFYYPGYVSDEDTLFDYKHRLGKMDFYDVFSQSWLPHGEHPVLQRPLAIIHDKLTLVAARLNKSGALLADLYSYPHLDARYSSFGHSEYLDVPLFLLLKQTAETRYHILVYQPEKDNYAVLKVRESQYGILEGGKGGQDGPRRFAYALIIEKLLLEPIPDPAVIVSSYLNSYCI
;
A
#
# COMPACT_ATOMS: atom_id res chain seq x y z
N MET A 1 7.96 12.18 -2.63
CA MET A 1 7.26 10.90 -2.47
C MET A 1 7.54 10.09 -3.69
N SER A 2 8.29 9.01 -3.55
CA SER A 2 8.30 8.00 -4.61
C SER A 2 7.50 6.81 -4.10
N THR A 3 6.20 6.79 -4.40
CA THR A 3 5.47 5.54 -4.54
C THR A 3 6.25 4.71 -5.56
N LEU A 4 6.90 3.65 -5.09
CA LEU A 4 7.87 2.88 -5.85
C LEU A 4 7.60 1.40 -5.66
N ILE A 5 7.78 0.63 -6.73
CA ILE A 5 7.90 -0.82 -6.68
C ILE A 5 9.30 -1.22 -7.10
N ARG A 6 9.88 -2.20 -6.41
CA ARG A 6 11.18 -2.76 -6.74
C ARG A 6 11.03 -4.23 -7.07
N HIS A 7 11.26 -4.54 -8.34
CA HIS A 7 11.41 -5.91 -8.83
C HIS A 7 12.89 -6.30 -8.75
N LEU A 8 13.27 -6.88 -7.63
CA LEU A 8 14.65 -7.29 -7.36
C LEU A 8 14.90 -8.68 -7.94
N ASN A 9 16.17 -8.99 -8.22
CA ASN A 9 16.56 -10.35 -8.64
C ASN A 9 16.73 -11.29 -7.45
N TYR A 10 17.11 -10.72 -6.30
CA TYR A 10 17.32 -11.41 -5.05
C TYR A 10 17.12 -10.40 -3.92
N LEU A 11 16.58 -10.87 -2.79
CA LEU A 11 16.48 -10.08 -1.57
C LEU A 11 16.84 -10.98 -0.39
N SER A 12 17.90 -10.63 0.35
CA SER A 12 18.27 -11.39 1.55
C SER A 12 17.23 -11.18 2.66
N PRO A 13 17.08 -12.11 3.62
CA PRO A 13 16.18 -11.92 4.75
C PRO A 13 16.47 -10.65 5.58
N VAL A 14 17.74 -10.22 5.65
CA VAL A 14 18.17 -9.01 6.35
C VAL A 14 17.75 -7.75 5.60
N ASP A 15 17.98 -7.71 4.29
CA ASP A 15 17.56 -6.59 3.46
C ASP A 15 16.03 -6.49 3.42
N PHE A 16 15.34 -7.64 3.44
CA PHE A 16 13.88 -7.67 3.54
C PHE A 16 13.38 -7.02 4.84
N ASP A 17 13.98 -7.36 5.98
CA ASP A 17 13.66 -6.71 7.26
C ASP A 17 13.90 -5.20 7.19
N GLU A 18 14.98 -4.74 6.53
CA GLU A 18 15.29 -3.32 6.38
C GLU A 18 14.25 -2.58 5.51
N TYR A 19 13.74 -3.22 4.45
CA TYR A 19 12.62 -2.68 3.69
C TYR A 19 11.38 -2.52 4.57
N LEU A 20 10.98 -3.58 5.29
CA LEU A 20 9.82 -3.53 6.17
C LEU A 20 10.00 -2.47 7.27
N ARG A 21 11.20 -2.35 7.85
CA ARG A 21 11.53 -1.33 8.87
C ARG A 21 11.33 0.09 8.33
N ARG A 22 11.53 0.33 7.03
CA ARG A 22 11.30 1.62 6.36
C ARG A 22 9.87 1.80 5.84
N GLY A 23 8.92 0.98 6.30
CA GLY A 23 7.51 1.08 5.89
C GLY A 23 7.21 0.52 4.51
N TRP A 24 8.14 -0.23 3.90
CA TRP A 24 7.84 -0.96 2.66
C TRP A 24 7.00 -2.20 2.95
N ARG A 25 6.35 -2.71 1.91
CA ARG A 25 5.40 -3.83 1.95
C ARG A 25 5.65 -4.77 0.77
N THR A 26 5.01 -5.93 0.75
CA THR A 26 5.18 -6.88 -0.36
C THR A 26 3.97 -6.92 -1.28
N THR A 27 4.24 -7.11 -2.57
CA THR A 27 3.23 -7.43 -3.57
C THR A 27 3.80 -8.50 -4.49
N GLY A 28 3.19 -9.69 -4.49
CA GLY A 28 3.73 -10.85 -5.19
C GLY A 28 5.14 -11.19 -4.70
N GLN A 29 6.14 -11.04 -5.57
CA GLN A 29 7.58 -11.23 -5.26
C GLN A 29 8.38 -9.90 -5.33
N ALA A 30 7.70 -8.77 -5.21
CA ALA A 30 8.29 -7.43 -5.19
C ALA A 30 8.03 -6.75 -3.85
N VAL A 31 8.81 -5.68 -3.58
CA VAL A 31 8.57 -4.77 -2.46
C VAL A 31 8.09 -3.42 -3.00
N TYR A 32 7.18 -2.77 -2.29
CA TYR A 32 6.64 -1.47 -2.67
C TYR A 32 6.35 -0.56 -1.47
N ASN A 33 6.36 0.75 -1.69
CA ASN A 33 5.84 1.75 -0.75
C ASN A 33 4.71 2.55 -1.44
N CYS A 34 3.61 2.80 -0.73
CA CYS A 34 2.47 3.62 -1.20
C CYS A 34 1.55 3.96 -0.04
N ASN A 35 1.26 5.23 0.20
CA ASN A 35 0.40 5.59 1.31
C ASN A 35 -1.04 5.87 0.88
N PHE A 36 -1.42 5.39 -0.31
CA PHE A 36 -2.72 5.64 -0.92
C PHE A 36 -3.32 4.34 -1.46
N LEU A 37 -4.63 4.21 -1.33
CA LEU A 37 -5.40 3.12 -1.92
C LEU A 37 -6.65 3.70 -2.56
N ARG A 38 -7.02 3.19 -3.74
CA ARG A 38 -8.34 3.43 -4.32
C ARG A 38 -9.30 2.38 -3.79
N ILE A 39 -10.43 2.83 -3.24
CA ILE A 39 -11.52 1.95 -2.79
C ILE A 39 -12.63 1.88 -3.86
N ASP A 40 -13.59 0.99 -3.66
CA ASP A 40 -14.65 0.67 -4.64
C ASP A 40 -15.53 1.87 -4.99
N SER A 41 -15.65 2.88 -4.11
CA SER A 41 -16.33 4.15 -4.43
C SER A 41 -15.61 4.95 -5.54
N GLY A 42 -14.39 4.55 -5.89
CA GLY A 42 -13.48 5.27 -6.77
C GLY A 42 -12.72 6.37 -6.03
N ASP A 43 -12.96 6.59 -4.75
CA ASP A 43 -12.20 7.54 -3.94
C ASP A 43 -10.85 6.97 -3.54
N MET A 44 -9.94 7.87 -3.22
CA MET A 44 -8.62 7.53 -2.73
C MET A 44 -8.57 7.83 -1.24
N ILE A 45 -8.02 6.90 -0.48
CA ILE A 45 -7.86 7.00 0.97
C ILE A 45 -6.39 6.89 1.35
N SER A 46 -6.05 7.41 2.53
CA SER A 46 -4.74 7.16 3.12
C SER A 46 -4.67 5.73 3.64
N VAL A 47 -3.53 5.08 3.41
CA VAL A 47 -3.19 3.78 4.02
C VAL A 47 -1.81 3.83 4.64
N LEU A 48 -1.67 3.26 5.84
CA LEU A 48 -0.41 3.27 6.58
C LEU A 48 0.08 1.84 6.81
N PRO A 49 1.37 1.53 6.55
CA PRO A 49 1.97 0.27 6.93
C PRO A 49 1.77 -0.01 8.42
N LEU A 50 1.52 -1.27 8.75
CA LEU A 50 1.18 -1.72 10.09
C LEU A 50 2.16 -2.82 10.52
N ARG A 51 2.53 -2.82 11.80
CA ARG A 51 3.31 -3.90 12.40
C ARG A 51 2.83 -4.21 13.81
N LEU A 52 3.03 -5.46 14.21
CA LEU A 52 2.85 -5.96 15.56
C LEU A 52 4.24 -6.25 16.14
N ASN A 53 4.58 -5.61 17.26
CA ASN A 53 5.79 -5.92 18.02
C ASN A 53 5.57 -7.21 18.82
N LEU A 54 6.51 -8.16 18.72
CA LEU A 54 6.41 -9.50 19.28
C LEU A 54 7.26 -9.74 20.53
N ASN A 55 8.15 -8.82 20.93
CA ASN A 55 9.10 -9.02 22.03
C ASN A 55 8.41 -9.43 23.35
N ASP A 56 7.27 -8.81 23.65
CA ASP A 56 6.45 -9.08 24.84
C ASP A 56 5.00 -9.46 24.46
N TYR A 57 4.81 -9.96 23.23
CA TYR A 57 3.47 -10.25 22.74
C TYR A 57 2.87 -11.49 23.39
N VAL A 58 1.64 -11.32 23.89
CA VAL A 58 0.83 -12.42 24.40
C VAL A 58 -0.53 -12.40 23.71
N PHE A 59 -0.93 -13.55 23.16
CA PHE A 59 -2.25 -13.69 22.56
C PHE A 59 -3.36 -13.29 23.53
N SER A 60 -4.32 -12.50 23.04
CA SER A 60 -5.53 -12.16 23.77
C SER A 60 -6.36 -13.41 24.12
N ARG A 61 -7.24 -13.31 25.12
CA ARG A 61 -8.12 -14.43 25.53
C ARG A 61 -8.95 -14.97 24.35
N SER A 62 -9.43 -14.08 23.47
CA SER A 62 -10.24 -14.46 22.31
C SER A 62 -9.41 -15.19 21.25
N LEU A 63 -8.18 -14.74 20.96
CA LEU A 63 -7.28 -15.43 20.04
C LEU A 63 -6.82 -16.79 20.59
N ARG A 64 -6.50 -16.89 21.89
CA ARG A 64 -6.20 -18.19 22.51
C ARG A 64 -7.37 -19.17 22.40
N LYS A 65 -8.61 -18.68 22.58
CA LYS A 65 -9.82 -19.50 22.40
C LYS A 65 -10.00 -19.94 20.94
N LEU A 66 -9.76 -19.03 19.99
CA LEU A 66 -9.82 -19.32 18.55
C LEU A 66 -8.81 -20.39 18.15
N LEU A 67 -7.53 -20.19 18.51
CA LEU A 67 -6.45 -21.15 18.25
C LEU A 67 -6.81 -22.53 18.81
N ARG A 68 -7.15 -22.61 20.10
CA ARG A 68 -7.49 -23.89 20.75
C ARG A 68 -8.67 -24.61 20.08
N ARG A 69 -9.75 -23.87 19.76
CA ARG A 69 -10.94 -24.45 19.13
C ARG A 69 -10.64 -24.99 17.73
N ASN A 70 -9.87 -24.26 16.95
CA ASN A 70 -9.61 -24.61 15.56
C ASN A 70 -8.53 -25.70 15.47
N LEU A 71 -7.49 -25.65 16.31
CA LEU A 71 -6.45 -26.70 16.39
C LEU A 71 -6.99 -28.05 16.86
N SER A 72 -8.14 -28.10 17.55
CA SER A 72 -8.78 -29.37 17.90
C SER A 72 -9.62 -29.98 16.77
N GLN A 73 -9.83 -29.25 15.67
CA GLN A 73 -10.70 -29.67 14.55
C GLN A 73 -9.96 -29.77 13.23
N PHE A 74 -8.87 -29.01 13.06
CA PHE A 74 -8.14 -28.93 11.81
C PHE A 74 -6.69 -29.36 11.98
N ARG A 75 -6.18 -30.06 10.96
CA ARG A 75 -4.75 -30.35 10.83
C ARG A 75 -4.08 -29.17 10.13
N VAL A 76 -2.99 -28.66 10.72
CA VAL A 76 -2.23 -27.53 10.18
C VAL A 76 -0.84 -27.99 9.74
N THR A 77 -0.41 -27.55 8.56
CA THR A 77 0.96 -27.78 8.06
C THR A 77 1.60 -26.48 7.63
N TYR A 78 2.91 -26.36 7.83
CA TYR A 78 3.72 -25.22 7.42
C TYR A 78 4.85 -25.70 6.50
N GLY A 79 5.23 -24.88 5.52
CA GLY A 79 6.42 -25.15 4.72
C GLY A 79 6.72 -24.07 3.69
N PRO A 80 7.80 -24.21 2.91
CA PRO A 80 8.08 -23.34 1.78
C PRO A 80 6.88 -23.33 0.81
N ALA A 81 6.48 -22.14 0.35
CA ALA A 81 5.34 -22.02 -0.55
C ALA A 81 5.55 -22.85 -1.82
N ARG A 82 4.54 -23.66 -2.16
CA ARG A 82 4.53 -24.54 -3.33
C ARG A 82 3.72 -23.90 -4.45
N ARG A 83 4.04 -24.25 -5.69
CA ARG A 83 3.22 -23.87 -6.85
C ARG A 83 1.77 -24.24 -6.59
N MET A 84 0.88 -23.40 -7.12
CA MET A 84 -0.56 -23.60 -7.08
C MET A 84 -0.90 -25.02 -7.55
N ASP A 85 -1.69 -25.73 -6.73
CA ASP A 85 -2.17 -27.09 -6.95
C ASP A 85 -3.70 -27.11 -7.00
N GLU A 86 -4.29 -28.29 -7.23
CA GLU A 86 -5.73 -28.44 -7.36
C GLU A 86 -6.48 -28.06 -6.07
N GLU A 87 -5.92 -28.37 -4.90
CA GLU A 87 -6.51 -28.04 -3.60
C GLU A 87 -6.61 -26.53 -3.42
N THR A 88 -5.49 -25.83 -3.58
CA THR A 88 -5.43 -24.37 -3.45
C THR A 88 -6.25 -23.65 -4.52
N TYR A 89 -6.32 -24.19 -5.74
CA TYR A 89 -7.22 -23.69 -6.79
C TYR A 89 -8.69 -23.75 -6.35
N LYS A 90 -9.16 -24.91 -5.86
CA LYS A 90 -10.57 -25.10 -5.45
C LYS A 90 -10.97 -24.12 -4.33
N VAL A 91 -10.15 -24.04 -3.28
CA VAL A 91 -10.42 -23.13 -2.15
C VAL A 91 -10.39 -21.67 -2.59
N ASN A 92 -9.45 -21.28 -3.47
CA ASN A 92 -9.37 -19.93 -4.00
C ASN A 92 -10.59 -19.55 -4.85
N GLN A 93 -11.03 -20.44 -5.73
CA GLN A 93 -12.23 -20.21 -6.54
C GLN A 93 -13.48 -20.02 -5.67
N ALA A 94 -13.62 -20.82 -4.61
CA ALA A 94 -14.71 -20.67 -3.67
C ALA A 94 -14.63 -19.33 -2.92
N TYR A 95 -13.45 -18.94 -2.44
CA TYR A 95 -13.22 -17.66 -1.77
C TYR A 95 -13.53 -16.46 -2.66
N ARG A 96 -13.07 -16.47 -3.92
CA ARG A 96 -13.29 -15.36 -4.87
C ARG A 96 -14.76 -15.14 -5.21
N ARG A 97 -15.62 -16.15 -5.12
CA ARG A 97 -17.08 -15.96 -5.31
C ARG A 97 -17.69 -15.01 -4.28
N ILE A 98 -17.14 -14.95 -3.06
CA ILE A 98 -17.63 -14.09 -1.98
C ILE A 98 -16.72 -12.87 -1.72
N GLN A 99 -15.48 -12.89 -2.21
CA GLN A 99 -14.48 -11.84 -2.04
C GLN A 99 -13.66 -11.69 -3.34
N PRO A 100 -14.27 -11.23 -4.45
CA PRO A 100 -13.64 -11.24 -5.78
C PRO A 100 -12.35 -10.43 -5.85
N ASP A 101 -12.25 -9.35 -5.07
CA ASP A 101 -11.13 -8.40 -5.09
C ASP A 101 -10.03 -8.72 -4.05
N LYS A 102 -10.23 -9.74 -3.20
CA LYS A 102 -9.25 -10.09 -2.14
C LYS A 102 -8.31 -11.23 -2.51
N SER A 103 -8.46 -11.82 -3.70
CA SER A 103 -7.54 -12.84 -4.19
C SER A 103 -7.45 -12.84 -5.71
N LEU A 104 -6.31 -13.34 -6.20
CA LEU A 104 -5.98 -13.43 -7.63
C LEU A 104 -6.31 -14.82 -8.18
N ASP A 105 -6.59 -14.91 -9.48
CA ASP A 105 -6.75 -16.20 -10.16
C ASP A 105 -5.48 -17.04 -10.10
N ASN A 106 -4.33 -16.44 -10.40
CA ASN A 106 -3.05 -17.11 -10.39
C ASN A 106 -2.31 -16.88 -9.07
N LEU A 107 -2.44 -17.82 -8.13
CA LEU A 107 -1.75 -17.78 -6.83
C LEU A 107 -0.22 -17.86 -6.96
N ASN A 108 0.32 -18.31 -8.11
CA ASN A 108 1.76 -18.26 -8.35
C ASN A 108 2.31 -16.83 -8.36
N TYR A 109 1.45 -15.80 -8.44
CA TYR A 109 1.83 -14.43 -8.17
C TYR A 109 2.52 -14.27 -6.80
N HIS A 110 2.00 -14.92 -5.75
CA HIS A 110 2.59 -14.85 -4.41
C HIS A 110 3.92 -15.61 -4.29
N ILE A 111 4.23 -16.51 -5.21
CA ILE A 111 5.34 -17.47 -5.12
C ILE A 111 6.49 -17.09 -6.06
N THR A 112 6.14 -16.68 -7.27
CA THR A 112 7.08 -16.39 -8.36
C THR A 112 6.84 -15.02 -9.01
N GLY A 113 5.82 -14.27 -8.58
CA GLY A 113 5.49 -12.95 -9.14
C GLY A 113 5.17 -13.01 -10.64
N ASN A 114 5.22 -11.83 -11.27
CA ASN A 114 4.96 -11.70 -12.71
C ASN A 114 6.14 -12.18 -13.58
N TYR A 115 7.34 -12.28 -13.01
CA TYR A 115 8.57 -12.60 -13.74
C TYR A 115 9.04 -14.06 -13.55
N ASN A 116 8.19 -14.92 -12.97
CA ASN A 116 8.50 -16.31 -12.65
C ASN A 116 9.79 -16.49 -11.83
N ARG A 117 10.02 -15.59 -10.86
CA ARG A 117 11.21 -15.54 -9.98
C ARG A 117 10.80 -15.54 -8.53
N ARG A 118 11.43 -16.39 -7.72
CA ARG A 118 11.25 -16.43 -6.27
C ARG A 118 12.31 -15.54 -5.62
N VAL A 119 11.93 -14.31 -5.33
CA VAL A 119 12.80 -13.27 -4.76
C VAL A 119 12.73 -13.26 -3.24
N LEU A 120 11.52 -13.48 -2.70
CA LEU A 120 11.22 -13.49 -1.27
C LEU A 120 11.18 -14.93 -0.75
N ASN A 121 11.55 -15.12 0.51
CA ASN A 121 11.45 -16.40 1.20
C ASN A 121 9.99 -16.67 1.62
N THR A 122 9.13 -16.94 0.64
CA THR A 122 7.70 -17.16 0.87
C THR A 122 7.42 -18.54 1.42
N TRP A 123 6.66 -18.59 2.50
CA TRP A 123 6.14 -19.79 3.15
C TRP A 123 4.62 -19.85 3.00
N GLU A 124 4.07 -21.05 3.19
CA GLU A 124 2.64 -21.29 3.21
C GLU A 124 2.22 -22.01 4.49
N THR A 125 1.04 -21.65 4.98
CA THR A 125 0.28 -22.42 5.96
C THR A 125 -0.88 -23.09 5.23
N ARG A 126 -1.13 -24.37 5.50
CA ARG A 126 -2.31 -25.10 4.99
C ARG A 126 -3.10 -25.69 6.14
N ILE A 127 -4.42 -25.59 6.06
CA ILE A 127 -5.38 -26.01 7.09
C ILE A 127 -6.33 -27.03 6.45
N TYR A 128 -6.39 -28.21 7.03
CA TYR A 128 -7.16 -29.34 6.53
C TYR A 128 -8.27 -29.75 7.50
N ALA A 129 -9.47 -29.98 6.97
CA ALA A 129 -10.56 -30.67 7.65
C ALA A 129 -10.54 -32.14 7.22
N GLY A 130 -9.96 -33.01 8.05
CA GLY A 130 -9.58 -34.36 7.61
C GLY A 130 -8.51 -34.28 6.51
N ASP A 131 -8.88 -34.72 5.30
CA ASP A 131 -8.02 -34.70 4.11
C ASP A 131 -8.31 -33.54 3.17
N GLU A 132 -9.38 -32.78 3.40
CA GLU A 132 -9.76 -31.65 2.54
C GLU A 132 -9.07 -30.36 2.98
N LEU A 133 -8.41 -29.66 2.04
CA LEU A 133 -7.88 -28.33 2.29
C LEU A 133 -9.03 -27.32 2.41
N VAL A 134 -9.11 -26.61 3.53
CA VAL A 134 -10.19 -25.65 3.81
C VAL A 134 -9.71 -24.21 3.96
N ALA A 135 -8.41 -24.00 4.19
CA ALA A 135 -7.79 -22.69 4.13
C ALA A 135 -6.29 -22.78 3.94
N PHE A 136 -5.70 -21.71 3.43
CA PHE A 136 -4.26 -21.55 3.32
C PHE A 136 -3.87 -20.08 3.40
N SER A 137 -2.61 -19.81 3.75
CA SER A 137 -2.04 -18.46 3.71
C SER A 137 -0.64 -18.46 3.14
N TYR A 138 -0.21 -17.29 2.66
CA TYR A 138 1.14 -17.01 2.22
C TYR A 138 1.74 -15.89 3.07
N PHE A 139 3.00 -16.07 3.48
CA PHE A 139 3.75 -15.08 4.25
C PHE A 139 5.23 -15.12 3.86
N ASP A 140 5.92 -13.99 3.94
CA ASP A 140 7.35 -13.87 3.64
C ASP A 140 8.16 -13.83 4.93
N LEU A 141 9.26 -14.60 4.97
CA LEU A 141 10.20 -14.61 6.09
C LEU A 141 11.38 -13.66 5.85
N GLY A 142 11.59 -12.74 6.79
CA GLY A 142 12.84 -12.03 7.00
C GLY A 142 13.74 -12.74 8.01
N GLN A 143 14.77 -12.05 8.51
CA GLN A 143 15.66 -12.60 9.54
C GLN A 143 15.00 -12.53 10.93
N ARG A 144 14.33 -11.41 11.21
CA ARG A 144 13.71 -11.07 12.50
C ARG A 144 12.23 -10.73 12.35
N SER A 145 11.68 -10.79 11.15
CA SER A 145 10.29 -10.44 10.91
C SER A 145 9.58 -11.32 9.90
N VAL A 146 8.25 -11.23 9.91
CA VAL A 146 7.37 -11.91 8.96
C VAL A 146 6.38 -10.92 8.38
N TYR A 147 6.13 -11.02 7.07
CA TYR A 147 5.09 -10.27 6.39
C TYR A 147 3.95 -11.18 5.93
N GLY A 148 2.73 -10.97 6.44
CA GLY A 148 1.55 -11.71 6.00
C GLY A 148 1.04 -11.18 4.66
N LYS A 149 0.91 -12.04 3.63
CA LYS A 149 0.55 -11.64 2.26
C LYS A 149 -0.93 -11.84 1.98
N ALA A 150 -1.41 -13.06 2.19
CA ALA A 150 -2.77 -13.46 1.83
C ALA A 150 -3.24 -14.60 2.71
N GLY A 151 -4.53 -14.57 3.11
CA GLY A 151 -5.21 -15.65 3.81
C GLY A 151 -6.51 -15.97 3.09
N ILE A 152 -6.60 -17.18 2.55
CA ILE A 152 -7.71 -17.64 1.71
C ILE A 152 -8.37 -18.83 2.40
N TYR A 153 -9.71 -18.87 2.40
CA TYR A 153 -10.47 -19.91 3.06
C TYR A 153 -11.73 -20.31 2.29
N HIS A 154 -12.19 -21.53 2.52
CA HIS A 154 -13.41 -22.06 1.95
C HIS A 154 -14.63 -21.46 2.69
N PRO A 155 -15.57 -20.79 1.99
CA PRO A 155 -16.69 -20.07 2.61
C PRO A 155 -17.55 -20.89 3.58
N ASP A 156 -17.72 -22.19 3.33
CA ASP A 156 -18.49 -23.09 4.21
C ASP A 156 -17.89 -23.19 5.63
N TYR A 157 -16.62 -22.82 5.78
CA TYR A 157 -15.92 -22.77 7.07
C TYR A 157 -15.80 -21.36 7.65
N ALA A 158 -16.55 -20.36 7.14
CA ALA A 158 -16.49 -18.97 7.61
C ALA A 158 -16.74 -18.83 9.13
N SER A 159 -17.59 -19.68 9.71
CA SER A 159 -17.90 -19.72 11.16
C SER A 159 -16.66 -20.02 12.04
N TYR A 160 -15.61 -20.60 11.45
CA TYR A 160 -14.34 -20.87 12.11
C TYR A 160 -13.38 -19.68 12.10
N SER A 161 -13.72 -18.58 11.42
CA SER A 161 -12.87 -17.39 11.28
C SER A 161 -11.48 -17.73 10.72
N LEU A 162 -11.42 -18.58 9.68
CA LEU A 162 -10.16 -19.12 9.18
C LEU A 162 -9.16 -18.05 8.72
N GLY A 163 -9.62 -16.91 8.20
CA GLY A 163 -8.74 -15.79 7.85
C GLY A 163 -7.99 -15.17 9.05
N ILE A 164 -8.64 -15.01 10.20
CA ILE A 164 -7.94 -14.56 11.44
C ILE A 164 -7.11 -15.70 12.03
N PHE A 165 -7.58 -16.94 11.89
CA PHE A 165 -6.86 -18.10 12.38
C PHE A 165 -5.52 -18.27 11.66
N THR A 166 -5.43 -18.09 10.34
CA THR A 166 -4.15 -18.12 9.61
C THR A 166 -3.18 -17.05 10.12
N MET A 167 -3.65 -15.83 10.36
CA MET A 167 -2.80 -14.77 10.94
C MET A 167 -2.32 -15.12 12.36
N ALA A 168 -3.18 -15.74 13.17
CA ALA A 168 -2.80 -16.18 14.51
C ALA A 168 -1.77 -17.32 14.47
N LEU A 169 -1.89 -18.24 13.52
CA LEU A 169 -0.91 -19.31 13.27
C LEU A 169 0.44 -18.75 12.80
N GLU A 170 0.43 -17.73 11.92
CA GLU A 170 1.64 -17.01 11.51
C GLU A 170 2.32 -16.33 12.70
N ILE A 171 1.56 -15.68 13.59
CA ILE A 171 2.11 -15.09 14.82
C ILE A 171 2.68 -16.18 15.74
N GLU A 172 1.98 -17.32 15.91
CA GLU A 172 2.49 -18.45 16.70
C GLU A 172 3.82 -18.98 16.11
N PHE A 173 3.91 -19.07 14.79
CA PHE A 173 5.15 -19.41 14.08
C PHE A 173 6.26 -18.38 14.37
N CYS A 174 5.95 -17.08 14.31
CA CYS A 174 6.89 -16.01 14.66
C CYS A 174 7.42 -16.15 16.10
N LEU A 175 6.53 -16.38 17.07
CA LEU A 175 6.89 -16.51 18.48
C LEU A 175 7.79 -17.73 18.71
N ARG A 176 7.51 -18.88 18.08
CA ARG A 176 8.36 -20.07 18.16
C ARG A 176 9.78 -19.82 17.63
N LEU A 177 9.90 -18.99 16.60
CA LEU A 177 11.18 -18.61 16.02
C LEU A 177 11.83 -17.39 16.70
N ARG A 178 11.21 -16.82 17.73
CA ARG A 178 11.66 -15.59 18.41
C ARG A 178 11.84 -14.41 17.45
N MET A 179 10.93 -14.29 16.48
CA MET A 179 10.85 -13.12 15.61
C MET A 179 10.33 -11.91 16.40
N GLU A 180 10.69 -10.72 15.95
CA GLU A 180 10.43 -9.46 16.65
C GLU A 180 9.23 -8.71 16.11
N PHE A 181 8.94 -8.87 14.82
CA PHE A 181 7.86 -8.14 14.17
C PHE A 181 7.03 -9.03 13.25
N TYR A 182 5.71 -8.83 13.30
CA TYR A 182 4.77 -9.36 12.32
C TYR A 182 4.10 -8.18 11.59
N TYR A 183 4.19 -8.16 10.26
CA TYR A 183 3.67 -7.10 9.41
C TYR A 183 2.39 -7.60 8.70
N PRO A 184 1.18 -7.24 9.16
CA PRO A 184 -0.08 -7.65 8.55
C PRO A 184 -0.49 -6.77 7.35
N GLY A 185 0.44 -6.06 6.72
CA GLY A 185 0.18 -5.13 5.63
C GLY A 185 -0.06 -3.70 6.10
N TYR A 186 -1.25 -3.15 5.83
CA TYR A 186 -1.59 -1.76 6.11
C TYR A 186 -3.01 -1.59 6.68
N VAL A 187 -3.31 -0.40 7.20
CA VAL A 187 -4.61 0.02 7.76
C VAL A 187 -5.00 1.39 7.20
N SER A 188 -6.28 1.74 7.32
CA SER A 188 -6.82 3.08 7.10
C SER A 188 -7.82 3.39 8.22
N ASP A 189 -7.93 4.65 8.64
CA ASP A 189 -9.01 5.14 9.51
C ASP A 189 -10.17 5.76 8.71
N GLU A 190 -10.05 5.80 7.38
CA GLU A 190 -11.04 6.35 6.45
C GLU A 190 -12.03 5.26 5.98
N ASP A 191 -11.72 3.98 6.21
CA ASP A 191 -12.57 2.83 5.87
C ASP A 191 -12.32 1.62 6.79
N THR A 192 -13.34 0.76 6.99
CA THR A 192 -13.30 -0.38 7.94
C THR A 192 -12.76 -1.69 7.35
N LEU A 193 -12.37 -1.71 6.07
CA LEU A 193 -11.91 -2.90 5.34
C LEU A 193 -10.77 -3.65 6.04
N PHE A 194 -9.96 -2.95 6.85
CA PHE A 194 -8.77 -3.50 7.51
C PHE A 194 -8.92 -3.67 9.04
N ASP A 195 -10.07 -3.35 9.62
CA ASP A 195 -10.27 -3.30 11.08
C ASP A 195 -10.07 -4.65 11.76
N TYR A 196 -10.27 -5.74 11.01
CA TYR A 196 -10.09 -7.09 11.52
C TYR A 196 -8.67 -7.34 12.05
N LYS A 197 -7.67 -6.57 11.60
CA LYS A 197 -6.27 -6.66 12.05
C LYS A 197 -6.09 -6.20 13.50
N HIS A 198 -6.91 -5.28 13.99
CA HIS A 198 -6.87 -4.85 15.40
C HIS A 198 -7.17 -5.98 16.40
N ARG A 199 -7.81 -7.06 15.93
CA ARG A 199 -8.04 -8.26 16.74
C ARG A 199 -6.74 -8.95 17.15
N LEU A 200 -5.64 -8.74 16.42
CA LEU A 200 -4.35 -9.36 16.66
C LEU A 200 -3.63 -8.75 17.88
N GLY A 201 -3.85 -7.47 18.19
CA GLY A 201 -3.23 -6.81 19.34
C GLY A 201 -2.99 -5.32 19.11
N LYS A 202 -2.26 -4.71 20.04
CA LYS A 202 -1.78 -3.33 19.89
C LYS A 202 -0.69 -3.29 18.82
N MET A 203 -0.79 -2.36 17.89
CA MET A 203 0.09 -2.27 16.72
C MET A 203 0.75 -0.91 16.63
N ASP A 204 1.85 -0.86 15.89
CA ASP A 204 2.46 0.39 15.43
C ASP A 204 2.11 0.61 13.97
N PHE A 205 2.00 1.87 13.56
CA PHE A 205 1.90 2.27 12.15
C PHE A 205 3.14 3.04 11.73
N TYR A 206 3.50 2.96 10.45
CA TYR A 206 4.60 3.74 9.91
C TYR A 206 4.12 5.13 9.50
N ASP A 207 4.66 6.16 10.14
CA ASP A 207 4.41 7.55 9.82
C ASP A 207 5.39 8.05 8.76
N VAL A 208 4.87 8.48 7.60
CA VAL A 208 5.70 8.91 6.47
C VAL A 208 6.41 10.25 6.71
N PHE A 209 5.87 11.10 7.59
CA PHE A 209 6.42 12.43 7.85
C PHE A 209 7.62 12.36 8.79
N SER A 210 7.47 11.68 9.92
CA SER A 210 8.57 11.40 10.86
C SER A 210 9.46 10.22 10.43
N GLN A 211 9.08 9.51 9.38
CA GLN A 211 9.75 8.31 8.86
C GLN A 211 9.99 7.24 9.94
N SER A 212 9.07 7.15 10.89
CA SER A 212 9.21 6.37 12.12
C SER A 212 7.96 5.54 12.40
N TRP A 213 8.12 4.48 13.18
CA TRP A 213 6.99 3.67 13.65
C TRP A 213 6.42 4.26 14.93
N LEU A 214 5.12 4.57 14.92
CA LEU A 214 4.41 5.17 16.05
C LEU A 214 3.35 4.20 16.59
N PRO A 215 3.13 4.15 17.92
CA PRO A 215 2.08 3.33 18.49
C PRO A 215 0.70 3.80 18.03
N HIS A 216 -0.14 2.87 17.55
CA HIS A 216 -1.50 3.20 17.11
C HIS A 216 -2.38 3.71 18.27
N GLY A 217 -2.10 3.32 19.52
CA GLY A 217 -2.90 3.68 20.70
C GLY A 217 -2.61 5.07 21.31
N GLU A 218 -1.51 5.73 20.95
CA GLU A 218 -1.12 7.05 21.51
C GLU A 218 -1.47 8.23 20.60
N HIS A 219 -1.68 7.95 19.30
CA HIS A 219 -2.14 8.95 18.34
C HIS A 219 -3.60 8.68 17.98
N PRO A 220 -4.56 9.45 18.53
CA PRO A 220 -6.00 9.20 18.36
C PRO A 220 -6.51 9.42 16.94
N VAL A 221 -5.68 9.96 16.04
CA VAL A 221 -5.97 10.11 14.61
C VAL A 221 -4.75 9.61 13.86
N LEU A 222 -4.92 8.53 13.08
CA LEU A 222 -3.89 8.14 12.13
C LEU A 222 -3.57 9.36 11.26
N GLN A 223 -2.29 9.64 11.03
CA GLN A 223 -1.98 10.70 10.07
C GLN A 223 -2.64 10.33 8.74
N ARG A 224 -3.31 11.30 8.12
CA ARG A 224 -3.95 11.14 6.81
C ARG A 224 -3.07 11.84 5.78
N PRO A 225 -2.00 11.19 5.25
CA PRO A 225 -1.13 11.75 4.23
C PRO A 225 -1.91 12.46 3.12
N LEU A 226 -3.04 11.90 2.67
CA LEU A 226 -3.85 12.51 1.63
C LEU A 226 -4.42 13.87 2.05
N ALA A 227 -4.98 13.97 3.25
CA ALA A 227 -5.50 15.22 3.80
C ALA A 227 -4.39 16.27 4.00
N ILE A 228 -3.23 15.86 4.51
CA ILE A 228 -2.09 16.77 4.69
C ILE A 228 -1.58 17.30 3.33
N ILE A 229 -1.48 16.43 2.32
CA ILE A 229 -1.12 16.84 0.95
C ILE A 229 -2.16 17.82 0.41
N HIS A 230 -3.44 17.52 0.58
CA HIS A 230 -4.54 18.39 0.16
C HIS A 230 -4.42 19.79 0.77
N ASP A 231 -4.22 19.87 2.09
CA ASP A 231 -4.15 21.14 2.81
C ASP A 231 -2.91 21.97 2.41
N LYS A 232 -1.76 21.30 2.28
CA LYS A 232 -0.51 21.93 1.82
C LYS A 232 -0.65 22.51 0.41
N LEU A 233 -1.24 21.75 -0.53
CA LEU A 233 -1.48 22.23 -1.89
C LEU A 233 -2.56 23.32 -1.96
N THR A 234 -3.63 23.20 -1.19
CA THR A 234 -4.72 24.19 -1.14
C THR A 234 -4.20 25.54 -0.61
N LEU A 235 -3.34 25.52 0.41
CA LEU A 235 -2.68 26.73 0.91
C LEU A 235 -1.85 27.42 -0.18
N VAL A 236 -1.10 26.66 -0.97
CA VAL A 236 -0.29 27.20 -2.08
C VAL A 236 -1.18 27.76 -3.18
N ALA A 237 -2.23 27.03 -3.56
CA ALA A 237 -3.21 27.46 -4.57
C ALA A 237 -3.87 28.79 -4.17
N ALA A 238 -4.33 28.91 -2.93
CA ALA A 238 -4.94 30.14 -2.42
C ALA A 238 -3.97 31.34 -2.50
N ARG A 239 -2.68 31.13 -2.20
CA ARG A 239 -1.65 32.18 -2.30
C ARG A 239 -1.37 32.59 -3.75
N LEU A 240 -1.22 31.62 -4.65
CA LEU A 240 -0.99 31.87 -6.09
C LEU A 240 -2.17 32.60 -6.73
N ASN A 241 -3.40 32.15 -6.44
CA ASN A 241 -4.61 32.77 -7.00
C ASN A 241 -4.82 34.19 -6.45
N LYS A 242 -4.50 34.43 -5.17
CA LYS A 242 -4.61 35.77 -4.56
C LYS A 242 -3.61 36.77 -5.13
N SER A 243 -2.40 36.35 -5.49
CA SER A 243 -1.41 37.25 -6.11
C SER A 243 -1.80 37.66 -7.54
N GLY A 244 -2.76 36.96 -8.15
CA GLY A 244 -3.18 37.18 -9.54
C GLY A 244 -2.13 36.79 -10.57
N ALA A 245 -1.00 36.23 -10.14
CA ALA A 245 0.13 35.95 -11.01
C ALA A 245 -0.04 34.66 -11.84
N LEU A 246 -0.89 33.74 -11.37
CA LEU A 246 -1.15 32.44 -12.01
C LEU A 246 -2.46 31.83 -11.49
N LEU A 247 -3.16 31.08 -12.34
CA LEU A 247 -4.23 30.17 -11.91
C LEU A 247 -3.61 28.83 -11.51
N ALA A 248 -3.80 28.42 -10.26
CA ALA A 248 -3.35 27.15 -9.72
C ALA A 248 -4.54 26.28 -9.30
N ASP A 249 -4.96 25.38 -10.19
CA ASP A 249 -6.08 24.47 -9.98
C ASP A 249 -5.61 23.15 -9.37
N LEU A 250 -6.30 22.68 -8.32
CA LEU A 250 -6.04 21.39 -7.69
C LEU A 250 -6.70 20.24 -8.46
N TYR A 251 -5.90 19.23 -8.79
CA TYR A 251 -6.34 18.01 -9.46
C TYR A 251 -6.14 16.77 -8.58
N SER A 252 -7.11 15.85 -8.65
CA SER A 252 -6.94 14.46 -8.25
C SER A 252 -6.27 13.69 -9.38
N TYR A 253 -5.24 12.92 -9.04
CA TYR A 253 -4.50 12.11 -10.00
C TYR A 253 -4.80 10.62 -9.80
N PRO A 254 -5.65 10.02 -10.64
CA PRO A 254 -6.09 8.65 -10.39
C PRO A 254 -5.06 7.58 -10.77
N HIS A 255 -4.07 7.92 -11.59
CA HIS A 255 -3.11 7.00 -12.21
C HIS A 255 -1.83 6.79 -11.39
N LEU A 256 -1.92 6.88 -10.05
CA LEU A 256 -0.77 6.69 -9.15
C LEU A 256 -0.14 5.28 -9.29
N ASP A 257 -0.96 4.33 -9.73
CA ASP A 257 -0.62 2.93 -9.97
C ASP A 257 -0.05 2.67 -11.37
N ALA A 258 -0.04 3.66 -12.27
CA ALA A 258 0.58 3.53 -13.59
C ALA A 258 2.06 3.10 -13.50
N ARG A 259 2.76 3.53 -12.42
CA ARG A 259 4.12 3.08 -12.08
C ARG A 259 4.23 1.58 -11.76
N TYR A 260 3.14 0.93 -11.36
CA TYR A 260 3.10 -0.50 -11.06
C TYR A 260 2.83 -1.38 -12.28
N SER A 261 2.43 -0.79 -13.40
CA SER A 261 2.17 -1.53 -14.63
C SER A 261 3.46 -2.09 -15.26
N SER A 262 3.33 -3.19 -15.99
CA SER A 262 4.44 -3.95 -16.60
C SER A 262 5.31 -3.16 -17.59
N PHE A 263 4.99 -1.90 -17.87
CA PHE A 263 5.69 -1.02 -18.80
C PHE A 263 6.83 -0.21 -18.15
N GLY A 264 7.08 -0.37 -16.84
CA GLY A 264 8.41 -0.10 -16.27
C GLY A 264 9.03 1.26 -16.58
N HIS A 265 8.29 2.35 -16.38
CA HIS A 265 8.88 3.69 -16.44
C HIS A 265 8.83 4.34 -15.05
N SER A 266 10.01 4.46 -14.43
CA SER A 266 10.25 5.27 -13.22
C SER A 266 9.83 6.72 -13.36
N GLU A 267 9.47 7.13 -14.58
CA GLU A 267 9.14 8.49 -14.96
C GLU A 267 7.66 8.82 -14.77
N TYR A 268 6.73 7.88 -14.58
CA TYR A 268 5.31 8.26 -14.38
C TYR A 268 5.13 9.12 -13.13
N LEU A 269 4.12 9.99 -13.07
CA LEU A 269 3.75 10.67 -11.84
C LEU A 269 3.07 9.70 -10.87
N ASP A 270 3.25 9.91 -9.57
CA ASP A 270 2.86 8.96 -8.51
C ASP A 270 2.37 9.63 -7.22
N VAL A 271 1.95 10.88 -7.34
CA VAL A 271 1.34 11.65 -6.26
C VAL A 271 -0.17 11.60 -6.38
N PRO A 272 -0.91 11.62 -5.27
CA PRO A 272 -2.37 11.55 -5.31
C PRO A 272 -3.03 12.84 -5.81
N LEU A 273 -2.36 13.98 -5.59
CA LEU A 273 -2.85 15.33 -5.85
C LEU A 273 -1.70 16.19 -6.40
N PHE A 274 -2.03 17.13 -7.27
CA PHE A 274 -1.10 18.16 -7.74
C PHE A 274 -1.84 19.45 -8.10
N LEU A 275 -1.11 20.57 -8.13
CA LEU A 275 -1.60 21.82 -8.73
C LEU A 275 -1.14 21.90 -10.18
N LEU A 276 -2.07 22.16 -11.09
CA LEU A 276 -1.74 22.50 -12.47
C LEU A 276 -1.34 23.98 -12.52
N LEU A 277 -0.09 24.26 -12.88
CA LEU A 277 0.43 25.64 -12.94
C LEU A 277 0.31 26.24 -14.34
N LYS A 278 0.71 25.49 -15.38
CA LYS A 278 0.76 25.99 -16.75
C LYS A 278 0.67 24.86 -17.75
N GLN A 279 -0.14 25.01 -18.80
CA GLN A 279 -0.05 24.19 -20.00
C GLN A 279 0.98 24.83 -20.94
N THR A 280 2.02 24.08 -21.29
CA THR A 280 3.15 24.55 -22.11
C THR A 280 3.07 24.09 -23.56
N ALA A 281 2.34 23.02 -23.81
CA ALA A 281 1.94 22.53 -25.12
C ALA A 281 0.66 21.69 -24.95
N GLU A 282 0.05 21.24 -26.05
CA GLU A 282 -1.20 20.46 -26.04
C GLU A 282 -1.21 19.34 -24.99
N THR A 283 -0.11 18.58 -24.87
CA THR A 283 0.02 17.45 -23.94
C THR A 283 1.11 17.65 -22.88
N ARG A 284 1.56 18.89 -22.61
CA ARG A 284 2.66 19.16 -21.66
C ARG A 284 2.31 20.22 -20.64
N TYR A 285 2.68 19.98 -19.40
CA TYR A 285 2.31 20.81 -18.26
C TYR A 285 3.47 21.08 -17.32
N HIS A 286 3.41 22.21 -16.63
CA HIS A 286 4.11 22.43 -15.37
C HIS A 286 3.12 22.17 -14.24
N ILE A 287 3.49 21.29 -13.31
CA ILE A 287 2.69 20.97 -12.13
C ILE A 287 3.50 21.20 -10.86
N LEU A 288 2.80 21.45 -9.76
CA LEU A 288 3.37 21.53 -8.43
C LEU A 288 2.85 20.39 -7.56
N VAL A 289 3.77 19.73 -6.89
CA VAL A 289 3.50 18.60 -6.00
C VAL A 289 4.07 18.86 -4.61
N TYR A 290 3.50 18.21 -3.61
CA TYR A 290 4.02 18.20 -2.24
C TYR A 290 4.58 16.81 -1.91
N GLN A 291 5.75 16.76 -1.27
CA GLN A 291 6.46 15.53 -0.93
C GLN A 291 6.53 15.34 0.60
N PRO A 292 5.56 14.64 1.22
CA PRO A 292 5.52 14.29 2.65
C PRO A 292 6.85 13.87 3.29
N GLU A 293 7.60 12.94 2.68
CA GLU A 293 8.86 12.42 3.24
C GLU A 293 9.95 13.50 3.43
N LYS A 294 9.89 14.58 2.63
CA LYS A 294 10.86 15.68 2.67
C LYS A 294 10.27 16.98 3.23
N ASP A 295 8.98 16.99 3.57
CA ASP A 295 8.18 18.18 3.90
C ASP A 295 8.50 19.37 2.97
N ASN A 296 8.47 19.13 1.65
CA ASN A 296 8.82 20.14 0.65
C ASN A 296 7.88 20.12 -0.57
N TYR A 297 7.97 21.16 -1.39
CA TYR A 297 7.31 21.24 -2.68
C TYR A 297 8.31 21.06 -3.82
N ALA A 298 7.83 20.53 -4.94
CA ALA A 298 8.57 20.42 -6.17
C ALA A 298 7.72 20.87 -7.37
N VAL A 299 8.37 21.51 -8.35
CA VAL A 299 7.74 21.85 -9.63
C VAL A 299 8.29 20.93 -10.70
N LEU A 300 7.39 20.26 -11.41
CA LEU A 300 7.72 19.24 -12.40
C LEU A 300 7.22 19.68 -13.78
N LYS A 301 8.03 19.43 -14.80
CA LYS A 301 7.57 19.38 -16.18
C LYS A 301 7.11 17.96 -16.48
N VAL A 302 5.87 17.82 -16.93
CA VAL A 302 5.23 16.54 -17.23
C VAL A 302 4.60 16.55 -18.62
N ARG A 303 4.43 15.37 -19.20
CA ARG A 303 3.64 15.16 -20.42
C ARG A 303 2.59 14.07 -20.23
N GLU A 304 1.53 14.10 -21.03
CA GLU A 304 0.59 12.99 -21.11
C GLU A 304 1.25 11.75 -21.73
N SER A 305 0.85 10.60 -21.23
CA SER A 305 1.12 9.31 -21.85
C SER A 305 -0.05 8.88 -22.73
N GLN A 306 0.14 7.79 -23.48
CA GLN A 306 -0.94 7.13 -24.22
C GLN A 306 -1.94 6.39 -23.33
N TYR A 307 -1.66 6.27 -22.03
CA TYR A 307 -2.55 5.64 -21.05
C TYR A 307 -3.44 6.70 -20.41
N GLY A 308 -4.75 6.49 -20.44
CA GLY A 308 -5.75 7.36 -19.82
C GLY A 308 -7.00 6.59 -19.40
N ILE A 309 -7.78 7.22 -18.52
CA ILE A 309 -9.13 6.74 -18.17
C ILE A 309 -10.11 7.50 -19.06
N LEU A 310 -11.03 6.78 -19.70
CA LEU A 310 -12.06 7.35 -20.58
C LEU A 310 -13.12 8.17 -19.82
N GLU A 311 -13.13 8.12 -18.49
CA GLU A 311 -14.11 8.82 -17.66
C GLU A 311 -13.51 10.08 -17.02
N GLY A 312 -13.72 11.22 -17.68
CA GLY A 312 -13.61 12.53 -17.04
C GLY A 312 -14.67 12.72 -15.96
N GLY A 313 -14.30 13.31 -14.82
CA GLY A 313 -15.22 13.55 -13.69
C GLY A 313 -14.57 14.26 -12.50
N LYS A 314 -15.35 14.55 -11.46
CA LYS A 314 -14.83 14.99 -10.14
C LYS A 314 -14.55 13.78 -9.24
N GLY A 315 -13.61 13.89 -8.30
CA GLY A 315 -13.51 12.94 -7.20
C GLY A 315 -14.66 13.16 -6.22
N GLY A 316 -15.73 12.36 -6.30
CA GLY A 316 -16.96 12.62 -5.53
C GLY A 316 -17.72 13.88 -5.96
N GLN A 317 -18.78 14.27 -5.23
CA GLN A 317 -19.61 15.43 -5.58
C GLN A 317 -18.86 16.78 -5.45
N ASP A 318 -17.95 16.90 -4.48
CA ASP A 318 -17.26 18.17 -4.12
C ASP A 318 -15.72 18.13 -4.22
N GLY A 319 -15.12 17.01 -4.61
CA GLY A 319 -13.66 16.89 -4.66
C GLY A 319 -13.02 17.50 -5.93
N PRO A 320 -11.67 17.54 -5.97
CA PRO A 320 -10.93 18.13 -7.08
C PRO A 320 -11.22 17.39 -8.40
N ARG A 321 -11.01 18.10 -9.52
CA ARG A 321 -11.17 17.54 -10.87
C ARG A 321 -10.20 16.38 -11.05
N ARG A 322 -10.64 15.28 -11.66
CA ARG A 322 -9.77 14.14 -11.98
C ARG A 322 -8.99 14.43 -13.26
N PHE A 323 -7.69 14.17 -13.24
CA PHE A 323 -6.85 14.28 -14.43
C PHE A 323 -6.93 12.99 -15.27
N ALA A 324 -7.26 13.13 -16.56
CA ALA A 324 -7.69 12.00 -17.39
C ALA A 324 -6.55 11.07 -17.83
N TYR A 325 -5.34 11.61 -18.06
CA TYR A 325 -4.22 10.85 -18.60
C TYR A 325 -3.14 10.58 -17.56
N ALA A 326 -2.50 9.42 -17.63
CA ALA A 326 -1.30 9.18 -16.85
C ALA A 326 -0.18 10.13 -17.33
N LEU A 327 0.52 10.74 -16.39
CA LEU A 327 1.54 11.75 -16.63
C LEU A 327 2.94 11.14 -16.53
N ILE A 328 3.84 11.53 -17.43
CA ILE A 328 5.26 11.18 -17.42
C ILE A 328 6.06 12.43 -17.06
N ILE A 329 6.91 12.33 -16.05
CA ILE A 329 7.84 13.35 -15.56
C ILE A 329 8.98 13.48 -16.58
N GLU A 330 9.03 14.60 -17.29
CA GLU A 330 10.11 14.92 -18.23
C GLU A 330 11.30 15.58 -17.51
N LYS A 331 11.03 16.44 -16.51
CA LYS A 331 12.07 17.22 -15.83
C LYS A 331 11.63 17.74 -14.47
N LEU A 332 12.56 17.71 -13.51
CA LEU A 332 12.46 18.50 -12.27
C LEU A 332 12.84 19.95 -12.56
N LEU A 333 11.91 20.89 -12.38
CA LEU A 333 12.15 22.30 -12.65
C LEU A 333 12.66 23.04 -11.42
N LEU A 334 12.13 22.73 -10.24
CA LEU A 334 12.51 23.32 -8.95
C LEU A 334 12.31 22.31 -7.80
N GLU A 335 13.34 22.08 -6.97
CA GLU A 335 13.30 21.44 -5.64
C GLU A 335 14.64 21.74 -4.92
N PRO A 336 14.68 21.92 -3.58
CA PRO A 336 13.58 21.95 -2.60
C PRO A 336 13.05 23.36 -2.34
N ILE A 337 11.71 23.51 -2.34
CA ILE A 337 11.07 24.75 -1.90
C ILE A 337 10.34 24.48 -0.58
N PRO A 338 10.85 24.96 0.57
CA PRO A 338 10.23 24.70 1.88
C PRO A 338 9.03 25.60 2.16
N ASP A 339 9.03 26.84 1.65
CA ASP A 339 7.96 27.82 1.88
C ASP A 339 7.16 28.09 0.60
N PRO A 340 5.82 27.92 0.61
CA PRO A 340 4.95 28.34 -0.48
C PRO A 340 5.18 29.78 -0.97
N ALA A 341 5.65 30.69 -0.12
CA ALA A 341 5.96 32.06 -0.51
C ALA A 341 7.12 32.16 -1.50
N VAL A 342 8.11 31.28 -1.39
CA VAL A 342 9.28 31.23 -2.28
C VAL A 342 8.93 30.59 -3.63
N ILE A 343 7.91 29.73 -3.67
CA ILE A 343 7.42 29.10 -4.90
C ILE A 343 6.96 30.16 -5.90
N VAL A 344 6.16 31.11 -5.41
CA VAL A 344 5.58 32.17 -6.25
C VAL A 344 6.67 32.97 -6.94
N SER A 345 7.63 33.52 -6.19
CA SER A 345 8.71 34.31 -6.77
C SER A 345 9.65 33.49 -7.65
N SER A 346 10.05 32.29 -7.21
CA SER A 346 11.04 31.47 -7.93
C SER A 346 10.50 30.93 -9.26
N TYR A 347 9.26 30.46 -9.27
CA TYR A 347 8.63 29.92 -10.48
C TYR A 347 8.30 31.02 -11.48
N LEU A 348 7.70 32.13 -11.02
CA LEU A 348 7.33 33.24 -11.91
C LEU A 348 8.56 33.84 -12.59
N ASN A 349 9.63 34.10 -11.84
CA ASN A 349 10.86 34.67 -12.37
C ASN A 349 11.56 33.77 -13.41
N SER A 350 11.41 32.45 -13.28
CA SER A 350 12.14 31.50 -14.11
C SER A 350 11.35 31.00 -15.33
N TYR A 351 10.00 31.02 -15.28
CA TYR A 351 9.17 30.32 -16.27
C TYR A 351 7.91 31.08 -16.73
N CYS A 352 7.63 32.27 -16.19
CA CYS A 352 6.46 33.09 -16.57
C CYS A 352 6.79 34.46 -17.16
N ILE A 353 8.05 34.92 -17.08
CA ILE A 353 8.53 36.18 -17.69
C ILE A 353 9.12 35.89 -19.07
#